data_AF-A0AAJ1ZU24-F1
#
_entry.id   AF-A0AAJ1ZU24-F1
#
_cell.length_a   1.000
_cell.length_b   1.000
_cell.length_c   1.000
_cell.angle_alpha   90.00
_cell.angle_beta   90.00
_cell.angle_gamma   90.00
#
_symmetry.space_group_name_H-M   'P 1'
#
loop_
_entity.id
_entity.type
_entity.pdbx_description
1 polymer ?
#
loop_
_entity_poly.entity_id
_entity_poly.type
_entity_poly.pdbx_seq_one_letter_code
_entity_poly.pdbx_strand_id
1 'polypeptide(L)' 'MPDLTTDEMKLLAGTSTHSFRHTFGTHAAAEDVPLDVVQKILGHASLQTTSIYIEAEKQRMLREAASFYRRPKVDPLSES' A
#
# COMPACT_ATOMS: atom_id res chain seq x y z
N MET A 1 5.90 20.16 15.51
CA MET A 1 5.71 18.71 15.67
C MET A 1 4.71 18.55 16.81
N PRO A 2 3.52 17.94 16.62
CA PRO A 2 2.71 17.57 17.77
C PRO A 2 3.52 16.62 18.65
N ASP A 3 3.47 16.82 19.97
CA ASP A 3 4.12 15.91 20.91
C ASP A 3 3.42 14.54 20.84
N LEU A 4 4.21 13.50 20.61
CA LEU A 4 3.72 12.12 20.59
C LEU A 4 3.33 11.71 22.02
N THR A 5 2.21 11.01 22.13
CA THR A 5 1.83 10.35 23.38
C THR A 5 2.80 9.21 23.72
N THR A 6 2.84 8.82 24.99
CA THR A 6 3.68 7.70 25.45
C THR A 6 3.35 6.39 24.71
N ASP A 7 2.09 6.18 24.34
CA ASP A 7 1.65 4.99 23.62
C ASP A 7 2.12 5.00 22.16
N GLU A 8 2.04 6.16 21.49
CA GLU A 8 2.58 6.33 20.13
C GLU A 8 4.10 6.14 20.09
N MET A 9 4.83 6.66 21.09
CA MET A 9 6.27 6.45 21.22
C MET A 9 6.63 4.96 21.35
N LYS A 10 5.89 4.20 22.17
CA LYS A 10 6.10 2.75 22.33
C LYS A 10 5.82 2.00 21.03
N LEU A 11 4.76 2.38 20.31
CA LEU A 11 4.40 1.76 19.04
C LEU A 11 5.47 2.00 17.97
N LEU A 12 6.00 3.23 17.88
CA LEU A 12 7.11 3.55 16.99
C LEU A 12 8.40 2.82 17.37
N ALA A 13 8.71 2.69 18.66
CA ALA A 13 9.88 1.95 19.13
C ALA A 13 9.84 0.45 18.78
N GLY A 14 8.64 -0.13 18.61
CA GLY A 14 8.46 -1.51 18.17
C GLY A 14 8.53 -1.71 16.64
N THR A 15 8.57 -0.63 15.86
CA THR A 15 8.56 -0.70 14.40
C THR A 15 9.98 -0.87 13.83
N SER A 16 10.15 -1.82 12.93
CA SER A 16 11.46 -2.08 12.28
C SER A 16 11.67 -1.21 11.03
N THR A 17 12.94 -1.01 10.64
CA THR A 17 13.28 -0.37 9.35
C THR A 17 12.64 -1.08 8.16
N HIS A 18 12.51 -2.40 8.23
CA HIS A 18 11.78 -3.19 7.24
C HIS A 18 10.31 -2.77 7.16
N SER A 19 9.64 -2.56 8.29
CA SER A 19 8.24 -2.12 8.32
C SER A 19 8.04 -0.77 7.63
N PHE A 20 8.93 0.20 7.87
CA PHE A 20 8.91 1.48 7.16
C PHE A 20 9.10 1.32 5.64
N ARG A 21 10.03 0.46 5.20
CA ARG A 21 10.23 0.19 3.77
C ARG A 21 8.97 -0.39 3.13
N HIS A 22 8.28 -1.28 3.84
CA HIS A 22 7.04 -1.88 3.36
C HIS A 22 5.91 -0.86 3.24
N THR A 23 5.72 -0.05 4.28
CA THR A 23 4.71 1.02 4.26
C THR A 23 4.98 1.98 3.11
N PHE A 24 6.20 2.54 3.03
CA PHE A 24 6.55 3.48 1.96
C PHE A 24 6.41 2.85 0.57
N GLY A 25 6.98 1.66 0.36
CA GLY A 25 6.98 0.99 -0.94
C GLY A 25 5.58 0.68 -1.45
N THR A 26 4.71 0.20 -0.55
CA THR A 26 3.29 -0.09 -0.88
C THR A 26 2.53 1.19 -1.22
N HIS A 27 2.70 2.25 -0.42
CA HIS A 27 2.04 3.53 -0.69
C HIS A 27 2.51 4.16 -2.00
N ALA A 28 3.82 4.17 -2.26
CA ALA A 28 4.36 4.74 -3.50
C ALA A 28 3.88 3.96 -4.73
N ALA A 29 3.76 2.63 -4.63
CA ALA A 29 3.20 1.81 -5.71
C ALA A 29 1.72 2.12 -5.97
N ALA A 30 0.92 2.36 -4.92
CA ALA A 30 -0.48 2.73 -5.06
C ALA A 30 -0.70 4.13 -5.67
N GLU A 31 0.29 5.02 -5.54
CA GLU A 31 0.29 6.36 -6.15
C GLU A 31 1.01 6.40 -7.51
N ASP A 32 1.22 5.24 -8.14
CA ASP A 32 1.86 5.09 -9.46
C ASP A 32 3.24 5.75 -9.58
N VAL A 33 3.99 5.84 -8.46
CA VAL A 33 5.34 6.39 -8.48
C VAL A 33 6.26 5.46 -9.29
N PRO A 34 7.08 6.00 -10.22
CA PRO A 34 7.98 5.17 -11.04
C PRO A 34 8.89 4.27 -10.21
N LEU A 35 9.03 3.00 -10.64
CA LEU A 35 9.75 1.97 -9.89
C LEU A 35 11.20 2.33 -9.57
N ASP A 36 11.89 3.02 -10.49
CA ASP A 36 13.28 3.46 -10.30
C ASP A 36 13.41 4.58 -9.25
N VAL A 37 12.38 5.44 -9.13
CA VAL A 37 12.30 6.48 -8.10
C VAL A 37 12.11 5.83 -6.73
N VAL A 38 11.16 4.90 -6.61
CA VAL A 38 10.92 4.15 -5.36
C VAL A 38 12.16 3.38 -4.93
N GLN A 39 12.84 2.72 -5.89
CA GLN A 39 14.08 1.98 -5.63
C GLN A 39 15.19 2.88 -5.08
N LYS A 40 15.39 4.07 -5.66
CA LYS A 40 16.39 5.05 -5.19
C LYS A 40 16.08 5.55 -3.78
N ILE A 41 14.82 5.87 -3.49
CA ILE A 41 14.40 6.34 -2.16
C ILE A 41 14.62 5.25 -1.09
N LEU A 42 14.29 3.99 -1.43
CA LEU A 42 14.48 2.86 -0.52
C LEU A 42 15.94 2.38 -0.42
N GLY A 43 16.82 2.83 -1.32
CA GLY A 43 18.22 2.44 -1.37
C GLY A 43 18.42 0.95 -1.72
N HIS A 44 17.50 0.34 -2.45
CA HIS A 44 17.63 -1.07 -2.82
C HIS A 44 18.70 -1.27 -3.89
N ALA A 45 19.51 -2.31 -3.78
CA ALA A 45 20.56 -2.60 -4.77
C ALA A 45 20.01 -3.07 -6.13
N SER A 46 18.75 -3.50 -6.19
CA SER A 46 18.11 -4.04 -7.39
C SER A 46 16.67 -3.58 -7.53
N LEU A 47 16.24 -3.33 -8.78
CA LEU A 47 14.84 -3.08 -9.12
C LEU A 47 13.96 -4.29 -8.77
N GLN A 48 14.50 -5.52 -8.86
CA GLN A 48 13.77 -6.75 -8.54
C GLN A 48 13.30 -6.80 -7.08
N THR A 49 14.09 -6.25 -6.15
CA THR A 49 13.67 -6.16 -4.74
C THR A 49 12.51 -5.18 -4.58
N THR A 50 12.46 -4.13 -5.39
CA THR A 50 11.43 -3.09 -5.32
C THR A 50 10.16 -3.49 -6.07
N SER A 51 10.27 -4.32 -7.12
CA SER A 51 9.13 -4.73 -7.94
C SER A 51 8.06 -5.52 -7.19
N ILE A 52 8.40 -6.07 -6.01
CA ILE A 52 7.44 -6.74 -5.13
C ILE A 52 6.25 -5.84 -4.77
N TYR A 53 6.48 -4.52 -4.63
CA TYR A 53 5.43 -3.58 -4.26
C TYR A 53 4.48 -3.29 -5.44
N ILE A 54 5.02 -3.19 -6.65
CA ILE A 54 4.22 -3.02 -7.88
C ILE A 54 3.34 -4.24 -8.13
N GLU A 55 3.91 -5.44 -7.99
CA GLU A 55 3.13 -6.67 -8.17
C GLU A 55 2.04 -6.79 -7.09
N ALA A 56 2.35 -6.45 -5.83
CA ALA A 56 1.36 -6.45 -4.76
C ALA A 56 0.19 -5.50 -5.04
N GLU A 57 0.46 -4.28 -5.53
CA GLU A 57 -0.60 -3.32 -5.88
C GLU A 57 -1.41 -3.80 -7.09
N LYS A 58 -0.77 -4.31 -8.13
CA LYS A 58 -1.48 -4.91 -9.28
C LYS A 58 -2.44 -6.02 -8.83
N GLN A 59 -1.99 -6.90 -7.94
CA GLN A 59 -2.83 -7.95 -7.38
C GLN A 59 -3.98 -7.38 -6.55
N ARG A 60 -3.75 -6.27 -5.81
CA ARG A 60 -4.80 -5.55 -5.09
C ARG A 60 -5.83 -4.97 -6.05
N MET A 61 -5.41 -4.28 -7.10
CA MET A 61 -6.31 -3.73 -8.13
C MET A 61 -7.18 -4.82 -8.76
N LEU A 62 -6.60 -5.96 -9.11
CA LEU A 62 -7.35 -7.09 -9.69
C LEU A 62 -8.39 -7.65 -8.72
N ARG A 63 -8.05 -7.77 -7.43
CA ARG A 63 -8.99 -8.24 -6.39
C ARG A 63 -10.17 -7.27 -6.22
N GLU A 64 -9.91 -5.97 -6.13
CA GLU A 64 -10.95 -4.96 -5.95
C GLU A 64 -11.85 -4.87 -7.19
N ALA A 65 -11.27 -4.91 -8.40
CA ALA A 65 -12.05 -4.97 -9.64
C ALA A 65 -12.95 -6.22 -9.69
N ALA A 66 -12.42 -7.39 -9.35
CA ALA A 66 -13.20 -8.62 -9.31
C ALA A 66 -14.33 -8.56 -8.25
N SER A 67 -14.08 -7.93 -7.11
CA SER A 67 -15.09 -7.70 -6.06
C SER A 67 -16.22 -6.80 -6.56
N PHE A 68 -15.90 -5.73 -7.27
CA PHE A 68 -16.88 -4.82 -7.87
C PHE A 68 -17.84 -5.56 -8.83
N TYR A 69 -17.31 -6.40 -9.73
CA TYR A 69 -18.15 -7.16 -10.66
C TYR A 69 -18.90 -8.34 -10.01
N ARG A 70 -18.52 -8.77 -8.80
CA ARG A 70 -19.22 -9.83 -8.06
C ARG A 70 -20.38 -9.30 -7.23
N ARG A 71 -20.42 -8.01 -6.90
CA ARG A 71 -21.53 -7.41 -6.14
C ARG A 71 -22.83 -7.54 -6.95
N PRO A 72 -23.91 -8.10 -6.39
CA PRO A 72 -25.19 -8.10 -7.07
C PRO A 72 -25.58 -6.65 -7.37
N LYS A 73 -26.08 -6.40 -8.59
CA LYS A 73 -26.71 -5.11 -8.89
C LYS A 73 -27.86 -4.94 -7.90
N VAL A 74 -27.71 -3.99 -6.98
CA VAL A 74 -28.86 -3.51 -6.19
C VAL A 74 -29.82 -2.94 -7.21
N ASP A 75 -30.99 -3.56 -7.37
CA ASP A 75 -32.01 -3.08 -8.28
C ASP A 75 -32.55 -1.76 -7.71
N PRO A 76 -32.32 -0.61 -8.35
CA PRO A 76 -32.74 0.68 -7.80
C PRO A 76 -34.28 0.84 -7.76
N LEU A 77 -35.03 -0.15 -8.24
CA LEU A 77 -36.51 -0.16 -8.25
C LEU A 77 -37.13 -1.20 -7.29
N SER A 78 -36.36 -1.85 -6.42
CA SER A 78 -36.92 -2.84 -5.47
C SER A 78 -37.60 -2.22 -4.24
N GLU A 79 -37.51 -0.89 -4.07
CA GLU A 79 -38.29 -0.14 -3.07
C GLU A 79 -39.38 0.65 -3.81
N SER A 80 -40.49 -0.02 -4.14
CA SER A 80 -41.73 0.58 -4.66
C SER A 80 -42.92 -0.23 -4.20
#